data_AF-A0A1B0C925-F1
#
_entry.id   AF-A0A1B0C925-F1
#
_cell.length_a   1.000
_cell.length_b   1.000
_cell.length_c   1.000
_cell.angle_alpha   90.00
_cell.angle_beta   90.00
_cell.angle_gamma   90.00
#
_symmetry.space_group_name_H-M   'P 1'
#
loop_
_entity.id
_entity.type
_entity.pdbx_description
1 polymer ?
#
loop_
_entity_poly.entity_id
_entity_poly.type
_entity_poly.pdbx_seq_one_letter_code
_entity_poly.pdbx_strand_id
1 'polypeptide(L)'
;MVCLELVDSPRVEMASDLMEYDEILEDSFAAADLQVRQVAGGKITEFPPIFSDDGEDILLVWNNTVRVFNVATGKWVRDLDKTDADLVAIEFDPTNSQEIIGCTKDGDVVTWKWKAGVRCQRIKLNIPQTNFRVMSFNLFEGLDGNLQAVIVYFYDNDCSIKLDVFRLADGESLNGFPGKFNQL
;
A
#
# COMPACT_ATOMS: atom_id res chain seq x y z
N MET A 1 -14.49 -0.80 0.84
CA MET A 1 -15.28 0.37 1.27
C MET A 1 -15.81 0.00 2.63
N VAL A 2 -15.17 0.57 3.63
CA VAL A 2 -15.61 0.51 5.02
C VAL A 2 -16.46 1.76 5.21
N CYS A 3 -17.68 1.61 5.70
CA CYS A 3 -18.51 2.74 6.09
C CYS A 3 -18.21 3.03 7.55
N LEU A 4 -17.61 4.20 7.78
CA LEU A 4 -17.21 4.68 9.10
C LEU A 4 -18.09 5.88 9.45
N GLU A 5 -18.50 5.94 10.70
CA GLU A 5 -19.20 7.08 11.26
C GLU A 5 -18.39 7.62 12.44
N LEU A 6 -18.29 8.95 12.55
CA LEU A 6 -17.75 9.60 13.73
C LEU A 6 -18.85 9.71 14.78
N VAL A 7 -18.56 9.20 15.97
CA VAL A 7 -19.48 9.21 17.10
C VAL A 7 -18.80 9.92 18.25
N ASP A 8 -19.52 10.82 18.93
CA ASP A 8 -19.01 11.42 20.16
C ASP A 8 -18.79 10.33 21.22
N SER A 9 -17.67 10.40 21.92
CA SER A 9 -17.46 9.54 23.08
C SER A 9 -18.55 9.79 24.11
N PRO A 10 -19.13 8.75 24.72
CA PRO A 10 -20.07 8.94 25.81
C PRO A 10 -19.36 9.68 26.95
N ARG A 11 -19.84 10.86 27.31
CA ARG A 11 -19.37 11.59 28.49
C ARG A 11 -19.58 10.69 29.70
N VAL A 12 -18.50 10.19 30.28
CA VAL A 12 -18.55 9.56 31.60
C VAL A 12 -18.71 10.70 32.60
N GLU A 13 -19.93 10.97 33.05
CA GLU A 13 -20.15 11.80 34.24
C GLU A 13 -19.58 11.05 35.45
N MET A 14 -18.31 11.33 35.76
CA MET A 14 -17.76 11.02 37.07
C MET A 14 -18.53 11.85 38.09
N ALA A 15 -19.42 11.21 38.85
CA ALA A 15 -20.00 11.81 40.04
C ALA A 15 -18.84 12.21 40.97
N SER A 16 -18.64 13.51 41.11
CA SER A 16 -17.61 14.11 41.94
C SER A 16 -17.97 13.93 43.42
N ASP A 17 -17.19 13.13 44.15
CA ASP A 17 -16.96 13.42 45.56
C ASP A 17 -15.68 14.28 45.66
N LEU A 18 -15.84 15.39 46.38
CA LEU A 18 -14.99 16.59 46.42
C LEU A 18 -13.55 16.33 46.89
N MET A 19 -12.59 17.08 46.32
CA MET A 19 -11.61 17.90 47.06
C MET A 19 -10.92 18.90 46.11
N GLU A 20 -11.00 20.20 46.48
CA GLU A 20 -10.40 21.37 45.82
C GLU A 20 -8.87 21.30 45.73
N TYR A 21 -8.27 21.84 44.65
CA TYR A 21 -7.11 22.74 44.70
C TYR A 21 -6.87 23.46 43.35
N ASP A 22 -6.86 24.80 43.42
CA ASP A 22 -6.27 25.86 42.58
C ASP A 22 -6.21 25.79 41.03
N GLU A 23 -7.01 26.70 40.45
CA GLU A 23 -6.73 27.67 39.38
C GLU A 23 -5.43 27.49 38.54
N ILE A 24 -5.56 26.88 37.36
CA ILE A 24 -4.73 27.22 36.19
C ILE A 24 -5.66 27.36 34.98
N LEU A 25 -5.71 28.57 34.42
CA LEU A 25 -6.27 28.87 33.10
C LEU A 25 -5.41 28.16 32.04
N GLU A 26 -5.73 26.92 31.71
CA GLU A 26 -5.32 26.32 30.45
C GLU A 26 -6.46 26.52 29.44
N ASP A 27 -6.19 27.35 28.43
CA ASP A 27 -6.94 27.46 27.18
C ASP A 27 -6.89 26.07 26.48
N SER A 28 -7.68 25.13 27.00
CA SER A 28 -7.85 23.82 26.38
C SER A 28 -8.83 24.00 25.24
N PHE A 29 -8.31 24.02 24.02
CA PHE A 29 -9.07 23.48 22.90
C PHE A 29 -9.39 22.03 23.28
N ALA A 30 -10.58 21.80 23.85
CA ALA A 30 -11.07 20.47 24.14
C ALA A 30 -11.07 19.71 22.81
N ALA A 31 -10.07 18.86 22.60
CA ALA A 31 -10.04 17.95 21.49
C ALA A 31 -11.33 17.14 21.60
N ALA A 32 -12.23 17.28 20.63
CA ALA A 32 -13.45 16.49 20.62
C ALA A 32 -13.03 15.02 20.65
N ASP A 33 -13.46 14.28 21.68
CA ASP A 33 -13.22 12.85 21.81
C ASP A 33 -14.08 12.09 20.78
N LEU A 34 -13.64 12.13 19.53
CA LEU A 34 -14.29 11.49 18.40
C LEU A 34 -13.87 10.02 18.33
N GLN A 35 -14.85 9.11 18.32
CA GLN A 35 -14.64 7.70 18.03
C GLN A 35 -15.06 7.38 16.61
N VAL A 36 -14.26 6.56 15.94
CA VAL A 36 -14.61 6.01 14.63
C VAL A 36 -15.31 4.68 14.84
N ARG A 37 -16.58 4.59 14.47
CA ARG A 37 -17.36 3.35 14.52
C ARG A 37 -17.53 2.77 13.12
N GLN A 38 -17.21 1.49 12.96
CA GLN A 38 -17.55 0.74 11.76
C GLN A 38 -19.03 0.34 11.81
N VAL A 39 -19.79 0.74 10.79
CA VAL A 39 -21.24 0.49 10.73
C VAL A 39 -21.58 -0.58 9.69
N ALA A 40 -20.76 -0.70 8.64
CA ALA A 40 -20.79 -1.77 7.66
C ALA A 40 -19.43 -1.86 6.93
N GLY A 41 -19.13 -3.00 6.30
CA GLY A 41 -17.95 -3.10 5.43
C GLY A 41 -17.63 -4.50 4.93
N GLY A 42 -16.92 -4.54 3.80
CA GLY A 42 -16.31 -5.73 3.20
C GLY A 42 -14.95 -5.39 2.57
N LYS A 43 -14.11 -6.41 2.37
CA LYS A 43 -12.81 -6.29 1.70
C LYS A 43 -13.06 -6.07 0.20
N ILE A 44 -12.91 -4.83 -0.27
CA ILE A 44 -13.15 -4.47 -1.68
C ILE A 44 -11.93 -4.76 -2.55
N THR A 45 -10.73 -4.63 -1.99
CA THR A 45 -9.47 -4.89 -2.68
C THR A 45 -8.66 -5.86 -1.84
N GLU A 46 -7.91 -6.76 -2.49
CA GLU A 46 -7.01 -7.67 -1.78
C GLU A 46 -5.86 -6.94 -1.08
N PHE A 47 -5.50 -5.78 -1.62
CA PHE A 47 -4.32 -4.97 -1.28
C PHE A 47 -4.72 -3.66 -0.58
N PRO A 48 -3.83 -3.12 0.27
CA PRO A 48 -4.09 -1.86 0.97
C PRO A 48 -4.23 -0.69 -0.01
N PRO A 49 -5.07 0.31 0.30
CA PRO A 49 -5.04 1.59 -0.41
C PRO A 49 -3.74 2.34 -0.16
N ILE A 50 -3.34 3.19 -1.10
CA ILE A 50 -2.28 4.19 -0.90
C ILE A 50 -2.87 5.60 -1.06
N PHE A 51 -2.45 6.52 -0.21
CA PHE A 51 -2.80 7.94 -0.30
C PHE A 51 -1.67 8.71 -0.99
N SER A 52 -2.00 9.69 -1.82
CA SER A 52 -1.01 10.66 -2.29
C SER A 52 -0.43 11.45 -1.13
N ASP A 53 0.80 11.96 -1.29
CA ASP A 53 1.50 12.74 -0.25
C ASP A 53 0.71 13.99 0.20
N ASP A 54 -0.08 14.57 -0.71
CA ASP A 54 -0.98 15.71 -0.44
C ASP A 54 -2.33 15.29 0.20
N GLY A 55 -2.62 13.99 0.28
CA GLY A 55 -3.85 13.44 0.82
C GLY A 55 -5.09 13.71 -0.03
N GLU A 56 -4.95 14.28 -1.23
CA GLU A 56 -6.09 14.63 -2.09
C GLU A 56 -6.65 13.43 -2.84
N ASP A 57 -5.84 12.42 -3.10
CA ASP A 57 -6.18 11.23 -3.86
C ASP A 57 -5.89 9.94 -3.09
N ILE A 58 -6.75 8.94 -3.30
CA ILE A 58 -6.55 7.57 -2.84
C ILE A 58 -6.54 6.63 -4.04
N LEU A 59 -5.54 5.75 -4.10
CA LEU A 59 -5.34 4.81 -5.18
C LEU A 59 -5.64 3.39 -4.69
N LEU A 60 -6.38 2.64 -5.51
CA LEU A 60 -6.88 1.31 -5.21
C LEU A 60 -6.54 0.34 -6.33
N VAL A 61 -5.91 -0.78 -5.99
CA VAL A 61 -5.78 -1.90 -6.93
C VAL A 61 -7.15 -2.51 -7.20
N TRP A 62 -7.52 -2.59 -8.47
CA TRP A 62 -8.75 -3.20 -8.95
C TRP A 62 -8.43 -4.18 -10.07
N ASN A 63 -8.17 -5.44 -9.72
CA ASN A 63 -7.68 -6.48 -10.63
C ASN A 63 -6.39 -6.05 -11.35
N ASN A 64 -6.45 -5.85 -12.67
CA ASN A 64 -5.33 -5.48 -13.53
C ASN A 64 -5.27 -3.97 -13.83
N THR A 65 -5.81 -3.13 -12.95
CA THR A 65 -5.71 -1.67 -13.03
C THR A 65 -5.66 -1.06 -11.64
N VAL A 66 -5.34 0.23 -11.60
CA VAL A 66 -5.39 1.06 -10.40
C VAL A 66 -6.42 2.15 -10.63
N ARG A 67 -7.33 2.31 -9.67
CA ARG A 67 -8.34 3.36 -9.68
C ARG A 67 -7.94 4.48 -8.75
N VAL A 68 -8.08 5.71 -9.22
CA VAL A 68 -7.81 6.93 -8.44
C VAL A 68 -9.14 7.57 -8.06
N PHE A 69 -9.31 7.89 -6.79
CA PHE A 69 -10.47 8.59 -6.26
C PHE A 69 -10.01 9.85 -5.53
N ASN A 70 -10.77 10.91 -5.66
CA ASN A 70 -10.55 12.11 -4.87
C ASN A 70 -11.09 11.88 -3.45
N VAL A 71 -10.25 12.10 -2.45
CA VAL A 71 -10.58 11.83 -1.04
C VAL A 71 -11.72 12.70 -0.55
N ALA A 72 -11.68 14.01 -0.84
CA ALA A 72 -12.67 14.96 -0.34
C ALA A 72 -14.08 14.72 -0.89
N THR A 73 -14.20 14.35 -2.16
CA THR A 73 -15.50 14.14 -2.81
C THR A 73 -15.94 12.68 -2.85
N GLY A 74 -15.03 11.73 -2.59
CA GLY A 74 -15.25 10.30 -2.76
C GLY A 74 -15.49 9.87 -4.22
N LYS A 75 -15.28 10.76 -5.19
CA LYS A 75 -15.57 10.50 -6.60
C LYS A 75 -14.39 9.84 -7.29
N TRP A 76 -14.72 8.92 -8.20
CA TRP A 76 -13.76 8.39 -9.17
C TRP A 76 -13.20 9.52 -10.02
N VAL A 77 -11.88 9.53 -10.19
CA VAL A 77 -11.14 10.51 -10.98
C VAL A 77 -10.69 9.90 -12.31
N ARG A 78 -10.00 8.74 -12.24
CA ARG A 78 -9.47 8.02 -13.40
C ARG A 78 -9.07 6.59 -13.06
N ASP A 79 -8.89 5.80 -14.12
CA ASP A 79 -8.17 4.53 -14.07
C ASP A 79 -6.77 4.73 -14.67
N LEU A 80 -5.77 4.02 -14.17
CA LEU A 80 -4.46 3.94 -14.81
C LEU A 80 -4.49 2.88 -15.92
N ASP A 81 -3.65 3.06 -16.93
CA ASP A 81 -3.46 2.08 -18.02
C ASP A 81 -3.31 0.65 -17.47
N LYS A 82 -4.07 -0.28 -18.05
CA LYS A 82 -4.17 -1.66 -17.56
C LYS A 82 -2.86 -2.43 -17.66
N THR A 83 -2.65 -3.32 -16.71
CA THR A 83 -1.65 -4.38 -16.77
C THR A 83 -2.19 -5.63 -17.49
N ASP A 84 -1.27 -6.48 -17.92
CA ASP A 84 -1.61 -7.72 -18.65
C ASP A 84 -2.03 -8.86 -17.69
N ALA A 85 -1.75 -8.72 -16.40
CA ALA A 85 -2.15 -9.64 -15.33
C ALA A 85 -2.60 -8.86 -14.08
N ASP A 86 -3.25 -9.53 -13.13
CA ASP A 86 -3.66 -8.92 -11.86
C ASP A 86 -2.47 -8.32 -11.11
N LEU A 87 -2.69 -7.15 -10.53
CA LEU A 87 -1.72 -6.52 -9.64
C LEU A 87 -1.73 -7.18 -8.26
N VAL A 88 -0.57 -7.20 -7.61
CA VAL A 88 -0.38 -7.70 -6.23
C VAL A 88 0.03 -6.62 -5.25
N ALA A 89 0.49 -5.47 -5.72
CA ALA A 89 0.78 -4.30 -4.91
C ALA A 89 0.95 -3.08 -5.80
N ILE A 90 0.84 -1.91 -5.19
CA ILE A 90 1.27 -0.62 -5.74
C ILE A 90 1.93 0.18 -4.62
N GLU A 91 2.98 0.93 -4.95
CA GLU A 91 3.69 1.82 -4.04
C GLU A 91 4.12 3.08 -4.78
N PHE A 92 4.20 4.21 -4.07
CA PHE A 92 4.79 5.43 -4.62
C PHE A 92 6.29 5.24 -4.81
N ASP A 93 6.83 5.77 -5.89
CA ASP A 93 8.27 5.80 -6.08
C ASP A 93 8.90 6.74 -5.02
N PRO A 94 9.77 6.24 -4.12
CA PRO A 94 10.38 7.05 -3.07
C PRO A 94 11.32 8.13 -3.61
N THR A 95 11.75 8.02 -4.87
CA THR A 95 12.64 8.96 -5.55
C THR A 95 11.89 9.94 -6.47
N ASN A 96 10.64 9.63 -6.83
CA ASN A 96 9.84 10.42 -7.76
C ASN A 96 8.33 10.37 -7.42
N SER A 97 7.83 11.37 -6.69
CA SER A 97 6.42 11.44 -6.25
C SER A 97 5.38 11.51 -7.37
N GLN A 98 5.79 11.74 -8.62
CA GLN A 98 4.88 11.73 -9.77
C GLN A 98 4.62 10.32 -10.31
N GLU A 99 5.33 9.32 -9.80
CA GLU A 99 5.26 7.96 -10.28
C GLU A 99 4.80 7.00 -9.18
N ILE A 100 4.05 5.99 -9.61
CA ILE A 100 3.78 4.82 -8.79
C ILE A 100 4.26 3.59 -9.54
N ILE A 101 4.62 2.57 -8.77
CA ILE A 101 5.14 1.32 -9.26
C ILE A 101 4.28 0.20 -8.68
N GLY A 102 3.89 -0.72 -9.55
CA GLY A 102 3.13 -1.90 -9.18
C GLY A 102 3.79 -3.15 -9.72
N CYS A 103 3.42 -4.29 -9.14
CA CYS A 103 3.86 -5.59 -9.59
C CYS A 103 2.66 -6.48 -9.86
N THR A 104 2.73 -7.27 -10.92
CA THR A 104 1.70 -8.23 -11.29
C THR A 104 1.99 -9.62 -10.70
N LYS A 105 0.96 -10.47 -10.65
CA LYS A 105 1.09 -11.88 -10.25
C LYS A 105 2.12 -12.64 -11.10
N ASP A 106 2.33 -12.23 -12.35
CA ASP A 106 3.23 -12.90 -13.31
C ASP A 106 4.65 -12.29 -13.33
N GLY A 107 4.96 -11.36 -12.43
CA GLY A 107 6.30 -10.79 -12.27
C GLY A 107 6.63 -9.64 -13.23
N ASP A 108 5.64 -9.01 -13.84
CA ASP A 108 5.84 -7.70 -14.49
C ASP A 108 5.74 -6.58 -13.44
N VAL A 109 6.80 -5.77 -13.37
CA VAL A 109 6.83 -4.49 -12.66
C VAL A 109 6.45 -3.39 -13.65
N VAL A 110 5.50 -2.55 -13.27
CA VAL A 110 4.92 -1.53 -14.14
C VAL A 110 4.96 -0.19 -13.43
N THR A 111 5.38 0.85 -14.14
CA THR A 111 5.46 2.22 -13.64
C THR A 111 4.45 3.10 -14.35
N TRP A 112 3.77 3.97 -13.62
CA TRP A 112 2.84 4.95 -14.17
C TRP A 112 3.14 6.35 -13.68
N LYS A 113 2.92 7.33 -14.55
CA LYS A 113 2.62 8.70 -14.13
C LYS A 113 1.18 8.77 -13.67
N TRP A 114 0.96 8.59 -12.37
CA TRP A 114 -0.36 8.30 -11.82
C TRP A 114 -1.35 9.47 -11.99
N LYS A 115 -0.90 10.72 -11.87
CA LYS A 115 -1.75 11.90 -12.13
C LYS A 115 -2.20 11.99 -13.60
N ALA A 116 -1.42 11.45 -14.53
CA ALA A 116 -1.77 11.41 -15.95
C ALA A 116 -2.62 10.19 -16.33
N GLY A 117 -2.50 9.08 -15.59
CA GLY A 117 -3.15 7.82 -15.94
C GLY A 117 -2.31 6.91 -16.85
N VAL A 118 -1.08 7.33 -17.20
CA VAL A 118 -0.34 6.73 -18.32
C VAL A 118 0.77 5.82 -17.82
N ARG A 119 0.85 4.62 -18.41
CA ARG A 119 1.96 3.67 -18.18
C ARG A 119 3.23 4.19 -18.84
N CYS A 120 4.31 4.26 -18.07
CA CYS A 120 5.61 4.74 -18.52
C CYS A 120 6.57 3.60 -18.84
N GLN A 121 6.55 2.52 -18.05
CA GLN A 121 7.50 1.42 -18.19
C GLN A 121 6.88 0.09 -17.79
N ARG A 122 7.41 -0.99 -18.38
CA ARG A 122 7.21 -2.38 -17.96
C ARG A 122 8.57 -3.08 -17.93
N ILE A 123 8.89 -3.69 -16.80
CA ILE A 123 10.09 -4.52 -16.59
C ILE A 123 9.62 -5.90 -16.17
N LYS A 124 10.21 -6.94 -16.75
CA LYS A 124 9.93 -8.32 -16.34
C LYS A 124 11.00 -8.77 -15.36
N LEU A 125 10.58 -9.25 -14.19
CA LEU A 125 11.50 -9.82 -13.22
C LEU A 125 12.12 -11.12 -13.78
N ASN A 126 13.43 -11.25 -13.65
CA ASN A 126 14.19 -12.42 -14.07
C ASN A 126 14.09 -13.52 -13.00
N ILE A 127 12.89 -14.08 -12.83
CA ILE A 127 12.63 -15.19 -11.91
C ILE A 127 13.06 -16.51 -12.59
N PRO A 128 13.95 -17.32 -11.98
CA PRO A 128 14.63 -18.42 -12.69
C PRO A 128 13.74 -19.54 -13.24
N GLN A 129 12.59 -19.81 -12.61
CA GLN A 129 11.69 -20.88 -13.04
C GLN A 129 10.36 -20.31 -13.53
N THR A 130 9.65 -21.10 -14.31
CA THR A 130 8.28 -20.80 -14.78
C THR A 130 7.25 -21.33 -13.76
N ASN A 131 5.97 -20.98 -13.95
CA ASN A 131 4.87 -21.34 -13.04
C ASN A 131 5.10 -20.85 -11.60
N PHE A 132 5.38 -19.57 -11.47
CA PHE A 132 5.37 -18.88 -10.18
C PHE A 132 4.22 -17.88 -10.12
N ARG A 133 3.88 -17.48 -8.91
CA ARG A 133 3.01 -16.33 -8.64
C ARG A 133 3.68 -15.40 -7.65
N VAL A 134 3.79 -14.12 -7.99
CA VAL A 134 4.18 -13.10 -7.03
C VAL A 134 3.08 -12.96 -5.98
N MET A 135 3.49 -12.92 -4.72
CA MET A 135 2.60 -12.86 -3.56
C MET A 135 2.69 -11.50 -2.87
N SER A 136 3.88 -10.89 -2.86
CA SER A 136 4.07 -9.54 -2.35
C SER A 136 5.19 -8.83 -3.10
N PHE A 137 5.12 -7.50 -3.08
CA PHE A 137 6.09 -6.58 -3.63
C PHE A 137 6.23 -5.46 -2.62
N ASN A 138 7.48 -5.13 -2.23
CA ASN A 138 7.78 -4.03 -1.32
C ASN A 138 8.93 -3.22 -1.90
N LEU A 139 8.70 -1.94 -2.17
CA LEU A 139 9.64 -1.05 -2.82
C LEU A 139 10.58 -0.41 -1.80
N PHE A 140 11.85 -0.25 -2.16
CA PHE A 140 12.81 0.51 -1.37
C PHE A 140 13.94 1.06 -2.24
N GLU A 141 14.57 2.12 -1.77
CA GLU A 141 15.82 2.60 -2.34
C GLU A 141 16.98 1.78 -1.78
N GLY A 142 17.73 1.11 -2.66
CA GLY A 142 18.92 0.37 -2.29
C GLY A 142 20.06 1.28 -1.84
N LEU A 143 21.04 0.71 -1.14
CA LEU A 143 22.25 1.46 -0.72
C LEU A 143 23.10 1.97 -1.90
N ASP A 144 22.89 1.41 -3.09
CA ASP A 144 23.48 1.84 -4.34
C ASP A 144 22.72 3.01 -4.99
N GLY A 145 21.67 3.54 -4.33
CA GLY A 145 20.80 4.60 -4.83
C GLY A 145 19.85 4.14 -5.94
N ASN A 146 19.83 2.84 -6.25
CA ASN A 146 18.93 2.29 -7.25
C ASN A 146 17.66 1.79 -6.60
N LEU A 147 16.57 1.86 -7.36
CA LEU A 147 15.30 1.34 -6.91
C LEU A 147 15.30 -0.19 -6.96
N GLN A 148 14.92 -0.80 -5.83
CA GLN A 148 14.90 -2.24 -5.63
C GLN A 148 13.57 -2.66 -5.01
N ALA A 149 13.23 -3.93 -5.13
CA ALA A 149 12.05 -4.48 -4.47
C ALA A 149 12.32 -5.83 -3.81
N VAL A 150 11.78 -6.02 -2.61
CA VAL A 150 11.70 -7.32 -1.96
C VAL A 150 10.45 -8.01 -2.47
N ILE A 151 10.63 -9.16 -3.11
CA ILE A 151 9.55 -9.93 -3.72
C ILE A 151 9.44 -11.27 -3.04
N VAL A 152 8.24 -11.61 -2.59
CA VAL A 152 7.90 -12.98 -2.20
C VAL A 152 7.10 -13.60 -3.34
N TYR A 153 7.52 -14.77 -3.80
CA TYR A 153 6.83 -15.50 -4.86
C TYR A 153 6.75 -17.00 -4.54
N PHE A 154 5.68 -17.64 -5.01
CA PHE A 154 5.39 -19.05 -4.80
C PHE A 154 5.55 -19.82 -6.12
N TYR A 155 6.31 -20.91 -6.11
CA TYR A 155 6.40 -21.84 -7.23
C TYR A 155 5.32 -22.90 -7.12
N ASP A 156 4.43 -22.96 -8.10
CA ASP A 156 3.31 -23.91 -8.10
C ASP A 156 3.80 -25.36 -8.30
N ASN A 157 4.90 -25.56 -9.03
CA ASN A 157 5.40 -26.90 -9.36
C ASN A 157 5.95 -27.68 -8.15
N ASP A 158 6.65 -27.01 -7.23
CA ASP A 158 7.27 -27.64 -6.06
C ASP A 158 6.68 -27.17 -4.73
N CYS A 159 5.61 -26.39 -4.78
CA CYS A 159 4.93 -25.79 -3.64
C CYS A 159 5.85 -25.01 -2.69
N SER A 160 6.89 -24.36 -3.22
CA SER A 160 7.85 -23.61 -2.42
C SER A 160 7.60 -22.10 -2.44
N ILE A 161 7.88 -21.43 -1.33
CA ILE A 161 7.90 -19.97 -1.23
C ILE A 161 9.36 -19.51 -1.29
N LYS A 162 9.63 -18.47 -2.07
CA LYS A 162 10.92 -17.80 -2.15
C LYS A 162 10.77 -16.33 -1.84
N LEU A 163 11.81 -15.76 -1.24
CA LEU A 163 11.98 -14.34 -1.05
C LEU A 163 13.28 -13.97 -1.76
N ASP A 164 13.24 -12.89 -2.53
CA ASP A 164 14.40 -12.37 -3.24
C ASP A 164 14.32 -10.86 -3.38
N VAL A 165 15.44 -10.24 -3.70
CA VAL A 165 15.55 -8.81 -3.96
C VAL A 165 15.86 -8.61 -5.43
N PHE A 166 15.10 -7.75 -6.10
CA PHE A 166 15.29 -7.43 -7.50
C PHE A 166 15.68 -5.97 -7.68
N ARG A 167 16.63 -5.72 -8.59
CA ARG A 167 16.85 -4.37 -9.10
C ARG A 167 15.78 -4.06 -10.14
N LEU A 168 15.10 -2.93 -10.00
CA LEU A 168 14.00 -2.60 -10.91
C LEU A 168 14.47 -1.99 -12.24
N ALA A 169 15.71 -1.51 -12.33
CA ALA A 169 16.25 -0.96 -13.58
C ALA A 169 16.32 -2.01 -14.71
N ASP A 170 16.62 -3.26 -14.39
CA ASP A 170 16.84 -4.36 -15.33
C ASP A 170 16.02 -5.62 -15.01
N GLY A 171 15.38 -5.69 -13.83
CA GLY A 171 14.62 -6.85 -13.38
C GLY A 171 15.51 -8.00 -12.89
N GLU A 172 16.81 -7.78 -12.70
CA GLU A 172 17.74 -8.81 -12.27
C GLU A 172 17.61 -9.10 -10.77
N SER A 173 17.69 -10.38 -10.42
CA SER A 173 17.80 -10.81 -9.03
C SER A 173 19.16 -10.44 -8.48
N LEU A 174 19.16 -9.83 -7.29
CA LEU A 174 20.35 -9.54 -6.51
C LEU A 174 20.73 -10.69 -5.57
N ASN A 175 20.03 -11.83 -5.67
CA ASN A 175 20.18 -13.00 -4.79
C ASN A 175 20.15 -12.59 -3.31
N GLY A 176 19.12 -11.82 -2.96
CA GLY A 176 18.94 -11.29 -1.61
C GLY A 176 18.68 -12.42 -0.63
N PHE A 177 19.65 -12.66 0.27
CA PHE A 177 19.72 -13.65 1.35
C PHE A 177 20.29 -15.04 1.00
N PRO A 178 21.58 -15.32 1.34
CA PRO A 178 22.16 -16.67 1.28
C PRO A 178 21.66 -17.62 2.39
N GLY A 179 20.59 -17.25 3.10
CA GLY A 179 20.02 -18.05 4.19
C GLY A 179 19.04 -19.08 3.65
N LYS A 180 19.46 -20.35 3.58
CA LYS A 180 18.49 -21.46 3.53
C LYS A 180 17.64 -21.38 4.80
N PHE A 181 16.38 -20.95 4.68
CA PHE A 181 15.37 -21.25 5.69
C PHE A 181 15.10 -22.76 5.61
N ASN A 182 16.01 -23.54 6.19
CA ASN A 182 15.75 -24.93 6.45
C ASN A 182 14.62 -24.99 7.48
N GLN A 183 13.65 -25.85 7.15
CA GLN A 183 12.43 -26.16 7.88
C GLN A 183 12.66 -26.22 9.40
N LEU A 184 11.75 -25.58 10.15
CA LEU A 184 11.54 -25.86 11.58
C LEU A 184 10.97 -27.28 11.76
#